data_AF-A0A7I8ETR4-F1
#
_entry.id   AF-A0A7I8ETR4-F1
#
_cell.length_a   1.000
_cell.length_b   1.000
_cell.length_c   1.000
_cell.angle_alpha   90.00
_cell.angle_beta   90.00
_cell.angle_gamma   90.00
#
_symmetry.space_group_name_H-M   'P 1'
#
loop_
_entity.id
_entity.type
_entity.pdbx_description
1 polymer ?
#
loop_
_entity_poly.entity_id
_entity_poly.type
_entity_poly.pdbx_seq_one_letter_code
_entity_poly.pdbx_strand_id
1 'polypeptide(L)'
;MDNATPAAEEHNIVQMRSELVQYLKNYGLVRSASVEAAFQAVPRHLFLPGIDVKRVYSDTAIATKTENGFPISSSSQPAIMACMLEQLDVQPGQHILEIGTGTGYNAALLAFLVGERGSVTTIDIDEDIVVSARQHLSAAGYPQVRVVHSDGGLGYAEQAPYDRIILTVGADDITPAWRQQLIPGGKLVLPFKITQFRSILEFPLALDQVSLALQRIDDHLESYSMYAAGFMPLRGTFAVQQRRSCLLDKGITFASRKAVPNNTVELLQQSYQDQEVSIQTNIYELWGLHIWLILQEPDYCEIQKKDASQQYETLPLLGQQSDGTEASYGLFSQIGLSLLYRQPIDDTELEGTEATVNSLGEVIEKKIPRWDLPARLVIRRFGHDNELAQHLYQTIHAWDEAGRPFQWNYPMAINNLTIHAYPTDTPYAIGPRELISLRKGSLMVFTW
;
A
#
# COMPACT_ATOMS: atom_id res chain seq x y z
N MET A 1 43.06 -9.22 -8.00
CA MET A 1 42.21 -8.49 -7.03
C MET A 1 42.58 -7.04 -7.20
N ASP A 2 41.85 -6.34 -8.05
CA ASP A 2 42.10 -4.92 -8.32
C ASP A 2 41.51 -4.12 -7.15
N ASN A 3 42.37 -3.66 -6.24
CA ASN A 3 41.97 -2.68 -5.25
C ASN A 3 41.83 -1.33 -5.96
N ALA A 4 40.59 -0.90 -6.19
CA ALA A 4 40.30 0.46 -6.62
C ALA A 4 40.85 1.46 -5.59
N THR A 5 41.28 2.63 -6.05
CA THR A 5 41.73 3.70 -5.15
C THR A 5 40.52 4.34 -4.46
N PRO A 6 40.66 4.90 -3.24
CA PRO A 6 39.55 5.55 -2.52
C PRO A 6 38.82 6.63 -3.35
N ALA A 7 39.55 7.37 -4.18
CA ALA A 7 38.97 8.38 -5.07
C ALA A 7 38.15 7.76 -6.23
N ALA A 8 38.55 6.59 -6.74
CA ALA A 8 37.80 5.87 -7.76
C ALA A 8 36.51 5.25 -7.18
N GLU A 9 36.57 4.77 -5.93
CA GLU A 9 35.38 4.27 -5.21
C GLU A 9 34.39 5.41 -4.91
N GLU A 10 34.87 6.56 -4.47
CA GLU A 10 34.04 7.74 -4.23
C GLU A 10 33.38 8.26 -5.52
N HIS A 11 34.13 8.32 -6.62
CA HIS A 11 33.59 8.69 -7.93
C HIS A 11 32.47 7.72 -8.37
N ASN A 12 32.69 6.42 -8.18
CA ASN A 12 31.71 5.38 -8.52
C ASN A 12 30.43 5.47 -7.65
N ILE A 13 30.56 5.79 -6.36
CA ILE A 13 29.42 6.02 -5.46
C ILE A 13 28.57 7.21 -5.92
N VAL A 14 29.21 8.32 -6.29
CA VAL A 14 28.52 9.53 -6.79
C VAL A 14 27.80 9.23 -8.11
N GLN A 15 28.43 8.46 -8.99
CA GLN A 15 27.82 8.03 -10.24
C GLN A 15 26.57 7.16 -9.99
N MET A 16 26.67 6.11 -9.17
CA MET A 16 25.53 5.22 -8.85
C MET A 16 24.36 5.98 -8.22
N ARG A 17 24.65 6.97 -7.36
CA ARG A 17 23.60 7.85 -6.80
C ARG A 17 22.91 8.64 -7.90
N SER A 18 23.68 9.23 -8.81
CA SER A 18 23.14 10.02 -9.92
C SER A 18 22.29 9.16 -10.87
N GLU A 19 22.73 7.93 -11.13
CA GLU A 19 22.00 6.95 -11.93
C GLU A 19 20.66 6.57 -11.28
N LEU A 20 20.63 6.32 -9.97
CA LEU A 20 19.39 6.09 -9.24
C LEU A 20 18.44 7.30 -9.37
N VAL A 21 18.92 8.51 -9.18
CA VAL A 21 18.09 9.73 -9.30
C VAL A 21 17.53 9.86 -10.72
N GLN A 22 18.37 9.64 -11.74
CA GLN A 22 17.93 9.70 -13.13
C GLN A 22 16.88 8.62 -13.44
N TYR A 23 17.06 7.40 -12.90
CA TYR A 23 16.07 6.34 -12.98
C TYR A 23 14.73 6.82 -12.40
N LEU A 24 14.71 7.33 -11.17
CA LEU A 24 13.47 7.80 -10.53
C LEU A 24 12.78 8.94 -11.31
N LYS A 25 13.56 9.85 -11.91
CA LYS A 25 13.03 10.92 -12.78
C LYS A 25 12.40 10.38 -14.06
N ASN A 26 13.04 9.40 -14.70
CA ASN A 26 12.53 8.81 -15.94
C ASN A 26 11.16 8.12 -15.74
N TYR A 27 10.90 7.61 -14.53
CA TYR A 27 9.60 7.05 -14.15
C TYR A 27 8.61 8.08 -13.56
N GLY A 28 8.98 9.36 -13.53
CA GLY A 28 8.12 10.43 -13.00
C GLY A 28 7.92 10.40 -11.48
N LEU A 29 8.77 9.69 -10.75
CA LEU A 29 8.68 9.52 -9.29
C LEU A 29 9.38 10.66 -8.54
N VAL A 30 10.44 11.22 -9.11
CA VAL A 30 11.05 12.49 -8.71
C VAL A 30 10.63 13.54 -9.74
N ARG A 31 9.95 14.60 -9.30
CA ARG A 31 9.33 15.59 -10.19
C ARG A 31 9.79 17.01 -9.90
N SER A 32 10.05 17.30 -8.63
CA SER A 32 10.51 18.60 -8.15
C SER A 32 12.03 18.68 -8.09
N ALA A 33 12.56 19.87 -8.40
CA ALA A 33 14.00 20.14 -8.31
C ALA A 33 14.53 20.00 -6.87
N SER A 34 13.69 20.27 -5.87
CA SER A 34 14.05 20.14 -4.44
C SER A 34 14.23 18.68 -4.04
N VAL A 35 13.31 17.78 -4.41
CA VAL A 35 13.44 16.34 -4.14
C VAL A 35 14.62 15.75 -4.90
N GLU A 36 14.82 16.13 -6.17
CA GLU A 36 16.01 15.74 -6.93
C GLU A 36 17.30 16.13 -6.19
N ALA A 37 17.42 17.40 -5.78
CA ALA A 37 18.59 17.90 -5.06
C ALA A 37 18.82 17.15 -3.74
N ALA A 38 17.76 16.82 -3.00
CA ALA A 38 17.86 16.06 -1.76
C ALA A 38 18.45 14.66 -1.99
N PHE A 39 17.93 13.91 -2.97
CA PHE A 39 18.46 12.59 -3.29
C PHE A 39 19.90 12.63 -3.81
N GLN A 40 20.28 13.66 -4.55
CA GLN A 40 21.66 13.86 -5.01
C GLN A 40 22.60 14.18 -3.84
N ALA A 41 22.16 15.01 -2.89
CA ALA A 41 22.99 15.46 -1.78
C ALA A 41 23.16 14.39 -0.70
N VAL A 42 22.09 13.71 -0.29
CA VAL A 42 22.12 12.82 0.88
C VAL A 42 22.77 11.47 0.55
N PRO A 43 23.90 11.12 1.21
CA PRO A 43 24.64 9.90 0.91
C PRO A 43 24.00 8.64 1.51
N ARG A 44 23.05 8.02 0.79
CA ARG A 44 22.30 6.84 1.26
C ARG A 44 23.17 5.71 1.83
N HIS A 45 24.34 5.47 1.25
CA HIS A 45 25.31 4.46 1.71
C HIS A 45 25.82 4.65 3.15
N LEU A 46 25.81 5.88 3.69
CA LEU A 46 26.18 6.12 5.09
C LEU A 46 25.11 5.66 6.08
N PHE A 47 23.89 5.38 5.61
CA PHE A 47 22.78 4.87 6.42
C PHE A 47 22.63 3.35 6.35
N LEU A 48 23.49 2.67 5.58
CA LEU A 48 23.47 1.23 5.36
C LEU A 48 24.89 0.64 5.40
N PRO A 49 25.63 0.80 6.53
CA PRO A 49 27.00 0.30 6.63
C PRO A 49 27.04 -1.23 6.45
N GLY A 50 28.04 -1.70 5.69
CA GLY A 50 28.23 -3.12 5.42
C GLY A 50 27.33 -3.71 4.33
N ILE A 51 26.45 -2.93 3.73
CA ILE A 51 25.67 -3.34 2.54
C ILE A 51 26.44 -2.96 1.29
N ASP A 52 26.47 -3.87 0.31
CA ASP A 52 27.06 -3.60 -1.00
C ASP A 52 26.48 -2.32 -1.63
N VAL A 53 27.36 -1.41 -2.05
CA VAL A 53 26.98 -0.08 -2.53
C VAL A 53 26.07 -0.15 -3.75
N LYS A 54 26.24 -1.14 -4.64
CA LYS A 54 25.35 -1.31 -5.80
C LYS A 54 23.94 -1.64 -5.34
N ARG A 55 23.80 -2.50 -4.32
CA ARG A 55 22.50 -2.77 -3.70
C ARG A 55 21.91 -1.53 -3.02
N VAL A 56 22.72 -0.74 -2.31
CA VAL A 56 22.26 0.52 -1.67
C VAL A 56 21.63 1.49 -2.67
N TYR A 57 22.22 1.63 -3.87
CA TYR A 57 21.71 2.51 -4.91
C TYR A 57 20.81 1.81 -5.94
N SER A 58 20.36 0.59 -5.64
CA SER A 58 19.27 -0.05 -6.39
C SER A 58 17.91 0.38 -5.84
N ASP A 59 16.89 0.33 -6.70
CA ASP A 59 15.51 0.62 -6.32
C ASP A 59 14.84 -0.57 -5.63
N THR A 60 15.34 -0.93 -4.45
CA THR A 60 14.80 -2.02 -3.64
C THR A 60 14.75 -1.63 -2.16
N ALA A 61 13.83 -2.25 -1.43
CA ALA A 61 13.84 -2.19 0.02
C ALA A 61 14.92 -3.13 0.59
N ILE A 62 15.62 -2.67 1.62
CA ILE A 62 16.71 -3.41 2.25
C ILE A 62 16.33 -3.64 3.70
N ALA A 63 16.03 -4.89 4.08
CA ALA A 63 15.80 -5.26 5.47
C ALA A 63 17.04 -4.99 6.32
N THR A 64 16.87 -4.29 7.44
CA THR A 64 17.94 -3.88 8.36
C THR A 64 17.81 -4.54 9.73
N LYS A 65 16.61 -5.00 10.10
CA LYS A 65 16.35 -5.75 11.32
C LYS A 65 15.29 -6.81 11.06
N THR A 66 15.53 -8.01 11.56
CA THR A 66 14.64 -9.18 11.40
C THR A 66 14.39 -9.80 12.77
N GLU A 67 13.15 -10.19 13.03
CA GLU A 67 12.75 -10.92 14.22
C GLU A 67 11.92 -12.13 13.80
N ASN A 68 12.25 -13.32 14.32
CA ASN A 68 11.59 -14.59 13.97
C ASN A 68 11.51 -14.86 12.44
N GLY A 69 12.52 -14.42 11.69
CA GLY A 69 12.56 -14.57 10.23
C GLY A 69 11.75 -13.52 9.44
N PHE A 70 11.05 -12.61 10.11
CA PHE A 70 10.30 -11.53 9.48
C PHE A 70 11.03 -10.19 9.62
N PRO A 71 11.14 -9.40 8.55
CA PRO A 71 11.78 -8.09 8.64
C PRO A 71 10.87 -7.13 9.43
N ILE A 72 11.45 -6.49 10.45
CA ILE A 72 10.77 -5.52 11.33
C ILE A 72 11.32 -4.10 11.20
N SER A 73 12.42 -3.92 10.46
CA SER A 73 12.92 -2.63 9.99
C SER A 73 13.57 -2.78 8.62
N SER A 74 13.48 -1.74 7.80
CA SER A 74 14.16 -1.65 6.51
C SER A 74 14.55 -0.22 6.17
N SER A 75 15.51 -0.06 5.25
CA SER A 75 15.54 1.11 4.38
C SER A 75 14.52 0.88 3.27
N SER A 76 13.48 1.70 3.22
CA SER A 76 12.44 1.63 2.19
C SER A 76 13.02 1.80 0.78
N GLN A 77 12.28 1.29 -0.21
CA GLN A 77 12.61 1.44 -1.63
C GLN A 77 12.64 2.94 -2.00
N PRO A 78 13.68 3.43 -2.71
CA PRO A 78 13.81 4.86 -3.00
C PRO A 78 12.68 5.40 -3.90
N ALA A 79 12.08 4.59 -4.77
CA ALA A 79 10.88 4.96 -5.53
C ALA A 79 9.70 5.39 -4.65
N ILE A 80 9.36 4.60 -3.62
CA ILE A 80 8.24 4.95 -2.74
C ILE A 80 8.60 6.13 -1.82
N MET A 81 9.87 6.26 -1.41
CA MET A 81 10.33 7.44 -0.67
C MET A 81 10.18 8.72 -1.49
N ALA A 82 10.60 8.71 -2.77
CA ALA A 82 10.47 9.86 -3.65
C ALA A 82 8.98 10.25 -3.83
N CYS A 83 8.13 9.26 -4.09
CA CYS A 83 6.68 9.45 -4.19
C CYS A 83 6.08 10.11 -2.94
N MET A 84 6.45 9.64 -1.75
CA MET A 84 5.94 10.17 -0.48
C MET A 84 6.46 11.57 -0.17
N LEU A 85 7.73 11.88 -0.49
CA LEU A 85 8.29 13.22 -0.33
C LEU A 85 7.63 14.23 -1.28
N GLU A 86 7.35 13.80 -2.50
CA GLU A 86 6.59 14.58 -3.48
C GLU A 86 5.14 14.81 -3.03
N GLN A 87 4.49 13.80 -2.43
CA GLN A 87 3.17 13.96 -1.81
C GLN A 87 3.21 14.94 -0.63
N LEU A 88 4.25 14.86 0.21
CA LEU A 88 4.37 15.66 1.43
C LEU A 88 4.56 17.15 1.12
N ASP A 89 5.16 17.48 -0.03
CA ASP A 89 5.34 18.85 -0.51
C ASP A 89 6.01 19.71 0.57
N VAL A 90 7.24 19.32 0.90
CA VAL A 90 8.08 19.95 1.91
C VAL A 90 8.58 21.29 1.42
N GLN A 91 8.41 22.31 2.26
CA GLN A 91 8.86 23.67 2.01
C GLN A 91 9.98 24.07 2.99
N PRO A 92 10.93 24.92 2.58
CA PRO A 92 11.96 25.45 3.47
C PRO A 92 11.36 26.14 4.70
N GLY A 93 11.92 25.89 5.88
CA GLY A 93 11.46 26.47 7.14
C GLY A 93 10.38 25.65 7.87
N GLN A 94 9.88 24.57 7.30
CA GLN A 94 8.85 23.75 7.93
C GLN A 94 9.38 22.89 9.09
N HIS A 95 8.48 22.62 10.04
CA HIS A 95 8.66 21.70 11.15
C HIS A 95 7.97 20.37 10.82
N ILE A 96 8.76 19.30 10.75
CA ILE A 96 8.30 17.98 10.31
C ILE A 96 8.44 16.95 11.42
N LEU A 97 7.40 16.13 11.57
CA LEU A 97 7.46 14.87 12.31
C LEU A 97 7.55 13.70 11.32
N GLU A 98 8.58 12.88 11.47
CA GLU A 98 8.67 11.56 10.86
C GLU A 98 8.38 10.48 11.92
N ILE A 99 7.59 9.48 11.56
CA ILE A 99 7.27 8.32 12.41
C ILE A 99 7.77 7.05 11.70
N GLY A 100 8.73 6.38 12.33
CA GLY A 100 9.51 5.28 11.75
C GLY A 100 10.89 5.75 11.30
N THR A 101 11.77 6.11 12.25
CA THR A 101 13.12 6.57 11.91
C THR A 101 13.88 5.58 11.02
N GLY A 102 13.79 4.28 11.32
CA GLY A 102 14.53 3.24 10.60
C GLY A 102 16.02 3.58 10.51
N THR A 103 16.58 3.63 9.30
CA THR A 103 18.00 3.95 9.13
C THR A 103 18.36 5.41 9.42
N GLY A 104 17.38 6.32 9.40
CA GLY A 104 17.56 7.77 9.44
C GLY A 104 17.73 8.44 8.07
N TYR A 105 17.72 7.68 6.97
CA TYR A 105 17.95 8.24 5.63
C TYR A 105 16.84 9.22 5.20
N ASN A 106 15.56 8.87 5.41
CA ASN A 106 14.45 9.75 5.04
C ASN A 106 14.41 11.00 5.93
N ALA A 107 14.74 10.89 7.22
CA ALA A 107 14.96 12.05 8.10
C ALA A 107 16.01 13.02 7.56
N ALA A 108 17.11 12.52 6.97
CA ALA A 108 18.14 13.36 6.34
C ALA A 108 17.64 14.04 5.06
N LEU A 109 16.86 13.35 4.23
CA LEU A 109 16.21 13.94 3.06
C LEU A 109 15.26 15.08 3.49
N LEU A 110 14.44 14.85 4.51
CA LEU A 110 13.56 15.88 5.08
C LEU A 110 14.36 17.07 5.63
N ALA A 111 15.48 16.81 6.33
CA ALA A 111 16.32 17.84 6.90
C ALA A 111 16.98 18.72 5.83
N PHE A 112 17.39 18.11 4.71
CA PHE A 112 17.87 18.84 3.54
C PHE A 112 16.77 19.73 2.96
N LEU A 113 15.55 19.20 2.80
CA LEU A 113 14.42 19.92 2.18
C LEU A 113 13.94 21.12 3.02
N VAL A 114 13.85 20.98 4.34
CA VAL A 114 13.43 22.09 5.21
C VAL A 114 14.53 23.14 5.41
N GLY A 115 15.79 22.75 5.23
CA GLY A 115 16.96 23.62 5.42
C GLY A 115 17.13 24.11 6.86
N GLU A 116 18.07 25.04 7.05
CA GLU A 116 18.51 25.50 8.38
C GLU A 116 17.43 26.19 9.23
N ARG A 117 16.37 26.71 8.58
CA ARG A 117 15.27 27.40 9.25
C ARG A 117 14.15 26.46 9.70
N GLY A 118 14.15 25.23 9.21
CA GLY A 118 13.17 24.22 9.60
C GLY A 118 13.74 23.23 10.60
N SER A 119 12.94 22.24 10.97
CA SER A 119 13.38 21.19 11.88
C SER A 119 12.72 19.86 11.57
N VAL A 120 13.47 18.77 11.74
CA VAL A 120 12.94 17.41 11.64
C VAL A 120 13.04 16.74 13.00
N THR A 121 11.91 16.26 13.50
CA THR A 121 11.84 15.27 14.57
C THR A 121 11.48 13.94 13.96
N THR A 122 12.23 12.89 14.25
CA THR A 122 11.96 11.53 13.80
C THR A 122 11.87 10.60 15.01
N ILE A 123 10.87 9.73 15.03
CA ILE A 123 10.60 8.86 16.17
C ILE A 123 10.57 7.38 15.76
N ASP A 124 11.15 6.53 16.60
CA ASP A 124 11.10 5.08 16.45
C ASP A 124 10.80 4.43 17.81
N ILE A 125 10.17 3.25 17.75
CA ILE A 125 9.77 2.49 18.95
C ILE A 125 10.91 1.62 19.47
N ASP A 126 11.92 1.36 18.65
CA ASP A 126 13.07 0.54 19.01
C ASP A 126 14.28 1.40 19.36
N GLU A 127 14.77 1.29 20.60
CA GLU A 127 15.92 2.08 21.09
C GLU A 127 17.21 1.84 20.28
N ASP A 128 17.49 0.60 19.87
CA ASP A 128 18.66 0.25 19.08
C ASP A 128 18.65 0.93 17.70
N ILE A 129 17.47 1.05 17.09
CA ILE A 129 17.27 1.78 15.83
C ILE A 129 17.54 3.26 16.03
N VAL A 130 17.02 3.86 17.12
CA VAL A 130 17.26 5.27 17.46
C VAL A 130 18.75 5.58 17.63
N VAL A 131 19.48 4.71 18.34
CA VAL A 131 20.94 4.87 18.53
C VAL A 131 21.68 4.80 17.19
N SER A 132 21.37 3.81 16.36
CA SER A 132 22.01 3.65 15.05
C SER A 132 21.70 4.82 14.10
N ALA A 133 20.44 5.26 14.04
CA ALA A 133 20.04 6.38 13.20
C ALA A 133 20.75 7.68 13.57
N ARG A 134 20.94 7.97 14.87
CA ARG A 134 21.72 9.15 15.32
C ARG A 134 23.16 9.11 14.81
N GLN A 135 23.78 7.92 14.82
CA GLN A 135 25.15 7.75 14.32
C GLN A 135 25.21 7.98 12.81
N HIS A 136 24.29 7.39 12.03
CA HIS A 136 24.22 7.58 10.58
C HIS A 136 23.97 9.04 10.21
N LEU A 137 23.01 9.70 10.88
CA LEU A 137 22.70 11.11 10.68
C LEU A 137 23.90 12.00 10.97
N SER A 138 24.61 11.77 12.09
CA SER A 138 25.83 12.51 12.40
C SER A 138 26.93 12.28 11.35
N ALA A 139 27.12 11.04 10.89
CA ALA A 139 28.11 10.72 9.86
C ALA A 139 27.77 11.34 8.50
N ALA A 140 26.49 11.48 8.18
CA ALA A 140 26.00 12.09 6.95
C ALA A 140 25.90 13.62 7.00
N GLY A 141 26.25 14.25 8.12
CA GLY A 141 26.23 15.72 8.27
C GLY A 141 24.86 16.31 8.67
N TYR A 142 23.98 15.50 9.26
CA TYR A 142 22.65 15.90 9.74
C TYR A 142 22.47 15.74 11.27
N PRO A 143 23.42 16.17 12.13
CA PRO A 143 23.30 16.00 13.58
C PRO A 143 22.15 16.81 14.21
N GLN A 144 21.61 17.79 13.50
CA GLN A 144 20.48 18.64 13.93
C GLN A 144 19.13 17.91 13.93
N VAL A 145 19.01 16.76 13.26
CA VAL A 145 17.78 15.97 13.28
C VAL A 145 17.54 15.41 14.68
N ARG A 146 16.36 15.71 15.25
CA ARG A 146 15.98 15.19 16.57
C ARG A 146 15.45 13.76 16.42
N VAL A 147 16.24 12.78 16.85
CA VAL A 147 15.83 11.37 16.90
C VAL A 147 15.32 11.02 18.29
N VAL A 148 14.11 10.49 18.42
CA VAL A 148 13.46 10.18 19.71
C VAL A 148 13.04 8.71 19.78
N HIS A 149 13.26 8.08 20.92
CA HIS A 149 12.69 6.77 21.24
C HIS A 149 11.31 6.98 21.86
N SER A 150 10.25 6.67 21.13
CA SER A 150 8.86 6.89 21.55
C SER A 150 7.88 6.07 20.71
N ASP A 151 6.64 5.95 21.20
CA ASP A 151 5.55 5.35 20.45
C ASP A 151 5.01 6.31 19.38
N GLY A 152 5.22 5.94 18.11
CA GLY A 152 4.76 6.66 16.93
C GLY A 152 3.27 6.98 16.90
N GLY A 153 2.44 6.10 17.46
CA GLY A 153 0.98 6.28 17.48
C GLY A 153 0.53 7.50 18.29
N LEU A 154 1.37 7.97 19.21
CA LEU A 154 1.10 9.14 20.06
C LEU A 154 1.70 10.44 19.51
N GLY A 155 2.39 10.37 18.36
CA GLY A 155 3.18 11.48 17.83
C GLY A 155 4.26 11.93 18.81
N TYR A 156 4.59 13.22 18.79
CA TYR A 156 5.54 13.81 19.72
C TYR A 156 5.14 15.24 20.10
N ALA A 157 4.28 15.37 21.11
CA ALA A 157 3.67 16.64 21.51
C ALA A 157 4.69 17.72 21.93
N GLU A 158 5.88 17.35 22.41
CA GLU A 158 6.90 18.30 22.88
C GLU A 158 7.46 19.21 21.77
N GLN A 159 7.30 18.85 20.49
CA GLN A 159 7.73 19.67 19.36
C GLN A 159 6.56 20.01 18.40
N ALA A 160 5.32 19.72 18.82
CA ALA A 160 4.14 20.16 18.10
C ALA A 160 3.96 21.69 18.26
N PRO A 161 3.27 22.35 17.32
CA PRO A 161 2.63 21.77 16.13
C PRO A 161 3.59 21.58 14.95
N TYR A 162 3.22 20.70 14.03
CA TYR A 162 3.98 20.37 12.82
C TYR A 162 3.29 20.91 11.57
N ASP A 163 4.07 21.39 10.61
CA ASP A 163 3.62 21.72 9.25
C ASP A 163 3.29 20.45 8.45
N ARG A 164 4.08 19.40 8.71
CA ARG A 164 4.05 18.13 7.99
C ARG A 164 4.25 16.98 8.96
N ILE A 165 3.49 15.91 8.77
CA ILE A 165 3.72 14.62 9.42
C ILE A 165 3.86 13.57 8.33
N ILE A 166 4.87 12.72 8.44
CA ILE A 166 5.06 11.58 7.54
C ILE A 166 5.31 10.31 8.33
N LEU A 167 4.63 9.23 7.96
CA LEU A 167 4.90 7.91 8.49
C LEU A 167 5.66 7.11 7.44
N THR A 168 6.64 6.32 7.88
CA THR A 168 7.36 5.33 7.07
C THR A 168 7.06 3.91 7.60
N VAL A 169 5.88 3.77 8.20
CA VAL A 169 5.30 2.54 8.74
C VAL A 169 3.82 2.48 8.39
N GLY A 170 3.32 1.28 8.13
CA GLY A 170 1.94 1.00 7.77
C GLY A 170 0.97 1.22 8.92
N ALA A 171 0.04 2.15 8.76
CA ALA A 171 -1.01 2.45 9.72
C ALA A 171 -2.35 1.84 9.33
N ASP A 172 -3.05 1.29 10.32
CA ASP A 172 -4.41 0.77 10.19
C ASP A 172 -5.47 1.79 10.63
N ASP A 173 -5.09 3.02 10.97
CA ASP A 173 -5.96 4.06 11.50
C ASP A 173 -5.27 5.42 11.40
N ILE A 174 -6.02 6.52 11.53
CA ILE A 174 -5.48 7.86 11.78
C ILE A 174 -5.64 8.17 13.26
N THR A 175 -4.52 8.35 13.98
CA THR A 175 -4.60 8.60 15.43
C THR A 175 -5.04 10.05 15.71
N PRO A 176 -5.73 10.30 16.84
CA PRO A 176 -6.06 11.66 17.25
C PRO A 176 -4.82 12.55 17.39
N ALA A 177 -3.70 11.97 17.83
CA ALA A 177 -2.45 12.69 18.07
C ALA A 177 -1.90 13.31 16.78
N TRP A 178 -1.87 12.57 15.66
CA TRP A 178 -1.34 13.11 14.40
C TRP A 178 -2.15 14.31 13.91
N ARG A 179 -3.48 14.24 13.97
CA ARG A 179 -4.35 15.36 13.59
C ARG A 179 -4.20 16.56 14.54
N GLN A 180 -4.18 16.32 15.85
CA GLN A 180 -4.07 17.37 16.86
C GLN A 180 -2.72 18.10 16.83
N GLN A 181 -1.64 17.39 16.49
CA GLN A 181 -0.29 17.93 16.42
C GLN A 181 0.01 18.59 15.06
N LEU A 182 -0.85 18.46 14.05
CA LEU A 182 -0.68 19.09 12.75
C LEU A 182 -1.30 20.49 12.74
N ILE A 183 -0.65 21.50 12.16
CA ILE A 183 -1.25 22.84 12.01
C ILE A 183 -2.51 22.79 11.10
N PRO A 184 -3.43 23.78 11.19
CA PRO A 184 -4.44 23.99 10.16
C PRO A 184 -3.80 24.11 8.77
N GLY A 185 -4.34 23.39 7.78
CA GLY A 185 -3.77 23.32 6.42
C GLY A 185 -2.48 22.49 6.29
N GLY A 186 -1.96 21.93 7.39
CA GLY A 186 -0.81 21.03 7.37
C GLY A 186 -1.12 19.71 6.66
N LYS A 187 -0.07 18.99 6.26
CA LYS A 187 -0.20 17.74 5.47
C LYS A 187 0.29 16.52 6.26
N LEU A 188 -0.43 15.40 6.11
CA LEU A 188 -0.09 14.10 6.66
C LEU A 188 0.08 13.12 5.49
N VAL A 189 1.24 12.45 5.39
CA VAL A 189 1.47 11.37 4.42
C VAL A 189 1.77 10.08 5.17
N LEU A 190 1.06 9.00 4.84
CA LEU A 190 1.28 7.72 5.48
C LEU A 190 0.94 6.53 4.58
N PRO A 191 1.64 5.40 4.72
CA PRO A 191 1.15 4.13 4.23
C PRO A 191 -0.07 3.73 5.08
N PHE A 192 -1.24 3.77 4.49
CA PHE A 192 -2.53 3.57 5.14
C PHE A 192 -3.21 2.31 4.62
N LYS A 193 -3.66 1.45 5.52
CA LYS A 193 -4.52 0.32 5.14
C LYS A 193 -5.95 0.83 4.93
N ILE A 194 -6.40 0.82 3.67
CA ILE A 194 -7.76 1.21 3.29
C ILE A 194 -8.77 0.28 3.98
N THR A 195 -8.43 -1.00 4.06
CA THR A 195 -9.30 -2.00 4.67
C THR A 195 -8.77 -2.43 6.04
N GLN A 196 -9.69 -2.72 6.98
CA GLN A 196 -9.35 -3.39 8.25
C GLN A 196 -9.26 -4.92 8.09
N PHE A 197 -9.03 -5.41 6.87
CA PHE A 197 -8.98 -6.83 6.53
C PHE A 197 -7.63 -7.12 5.89
N ARG A 198 -6.83 -7.96 6.54
CA ARG A 198 -5.54 -8.36 5.96
C ARG A 198 -5.81 -9.36 4.85
N SER A 199 -5.72 -8.89 3.61
CA SER A 199 -5.80 -9.75 2.44
C SER A 199 -4.70 -10.82 2.49
N ILE A 200 -5.06 -12.05 2.14
CA ILE A 200 -4.07 -13.09 1.84
C ILE A 200 -3.56 -12.95 0.41
N LEU A 201 -4.29 -12.29 -0.49
CA LEU A 201 -3.93 -12.16 -1.91
C LEU A 201 -2.70 -11.26 -2.11
N GLU A 202 -1.92 -11.57 -3.17
CA GLU A 202 -0.80 -10.73 -3.61
C GLU A 202 -1.21 -9.72 -4.69
N PHE A 203 -0.35 -8.73 -4.92
CA PHE A 203 -0.47 -7.81 -6.05
C PHE A 203 -0.49 -8.58 -7.39
N PRO A 204 -1.33 -8.20 -8.37
CA PRO A 204 -2.27 -7.07 -8.38
C PRO A 204 -3.66 -7.34 -7.78
N LEU A 205 -3.95 -8.57 -7.33
CA LEU A 205 -5.29 -8.95 -6.83
C LEU A 205 -5.65 -8.29 -5.51
N ALA A 206 -4.66 -8.00 -4.66
CA ALA A 206 -4.85 -7.16 -3.49
C ALA A 206 -3.63 -6.31 -3.19
N LEU A 207 -3.93 -5.05 -2.90
CA LEU A 207 -3.07 -4.13 -2.20
C LEU A 207 -3.97 -3.36 -1.25
N ASP A 208 -4.01 -3.77 0.02
CA ASP A 208 -4.87 -3.13 1.01
C ASP A 208 -4.23 -1.86 1.59
N GLN A 209 -2.97 -1.58 1.25
CA GLN A 209 -2.21 -0.43 1.71
C GLN A 209 -1.84 0.54 0.58
N VAL A 210 -1.97 1.83 0.87
CA VAL A 210 -1.66 2.92 -0.07
C VAL A 210 -0.86 4.00 0.64
N SER A 211 0.04 4.68 -0.06
CA SER A 211 0.55 5.97 0.41
C SER A 211 -0.55 7.01 0.26
N LEU A 212 -1.23 7.30 1.37
CA LEU A 212 -2.31 8.26 1.48
C LEU A 212 -1.75 9.62 1.90
N ALA A 213 -2.08 10.66 1.14
CA ALA A 213 -1.72 12.03 1.44
C ALA A 213 -2.98 12.84 1.78
N LEU A 214 -2.97 13.43 2.98
CA LEU A 214 -4.11 14.11 3.60
C LEU A 214 -3.74 15.55 3.95
N GLN A 215 -4.68 16.48 3.82
CA GLN A 215 -4.56 17.84 4.32
C GLN A 215 -5.55 18.06 5.46
N ARG A 216 -5.14 18.80 6.49
CA ARG A 216 -6.05 19.21 7.56
C ARG A 216 -6.95 20.36 7.10
N ILE A 217 -8.24 20.08 7.02
CA ILE A 217 -9.30 21.04 6.71
C ILE A 217 -10.18 21.14 7.96
N ASP A 218 -10.14 22.29 8.61
CA ASP A 218 -10.85 22.57 9.86
C ASP A 218 -10.62 21.49 10.94
N ASP A 219 -11.61 20.61 11.15
CA ASP A 219 -11.65 19.58 12.17
C ASP A 219 -11.28 18.17 11.68
N HIS A 220 -11.14 17.97 10.37
CA HIS A 220 -10.87 16.68 9.74
C HIS A 220 -9.65 16.70 8.81
N LEU A 221 -9.31 15.54 8.28
CA LEU A 221 -8.27 15.36 7.26
C LEU A 221 -8.94 14.91 5.97
N GLU A 222 -8.58 15.49 4.83
CA GLU A 222 -9.11 15.15 3.51
C GLU A 222 -7.98 14.74 2.55
N SER A 223 -8.18 13.69 1.78
CA SER A 223 -7.16 13.17 0.87
C SER A 223 -7.02 14.02 -0.39
N TYR A 224 -5.78 14.26 -0.81
CA TYR A 224 -5.50 14.93 -2.09
C TYR A 224 -4.63 14.08 -3.03
N SER A 225 -4.08 12.95 -2.56
CA SER A 225 -3.30 12.04 -3.39
C SER A 225 -3.20 10.65 -2.77
N MET A 226 -3.22 9.61 -3.60
CA MET A 226 -3.01 8.22 -3.21
C MET A 226 -2.14 7.48 -4.23
N TYR A 227 -1.17 6.73 -3.73
CA TYR A 227 -0.40 5.79 -4.54
C TYR A 227 -0.35 4.42 -3.88
N ALA A 228 -0.15 3.38 -4.67
CA ALA A 228 0.17 2.05 -4.15
C ALA A 228 1.39 2.08 -3.20
N ALA A 229 1.33 1.37 -2.06
CA ALA A 229 2.48 1.27 -1.16
C ALA A 229 2.45 0.00 -0.32
N GLY A 230 3.64 -0.49 0.07
CA GLY A 230 3.80 -1.59 1.01
C GLY A 230 4.86 -1.28 2.06
N PHE A 231 4.46 -1.31 3.33
CA PHE A 231 5.29 -0.98 4.49
C PHE A 231 5.03 -1.95 5.64
N MET A 232 6.04 -2.10 6.49
CA MET A 232 5.95 -2.83 7.76
C MET A 232 4.94 -2.14 8.69
N PRO A 233 4.17 -2.88 9.49
CA PRO A 233 3.11 -2.31 10.30
C PRO A 233 3.66 -1.44 11.45
N LEU A 234 2.93 -0.38 11.77
CA LEU A 234 3.11 0.39 13.00
C LEU A 234 2.99 -0.53 14.22
N ARG A 235 3.94 -0.39 15.16
CA ARG A 235 3.92 -1.05 16.47
C ARG A 235 3.55 -0.04 17.55
N GLY A 236 3.15 -0.54 18.73
CA GLY A 236 2.80 0.29 19.89
C GLY A 236 1.29 0.39 20.14
N THR A 237 0.86 1.48 20.76
CA THR A 237 -0.47 1.71 21.32
C THR A 237 -1.60 1.65 20.28
N PHE A 238 -1.29 2.04 19.04
CA PHE A 238 -2.22 2.01 17.91
C PHE A 238 -1.93 0.89 16.92
N ALA A 239 -1.09 -0.09 17.28
CA ALA A 239 -0.95 -1.31 16.50
C ALA A 239 -2.26 -2.11 16.54
N VAL A 240 -2.71 -2.57 15.37
CA VAL A 240 -3.88 -3.45 15.27
C VAL A 240 -3.40 -4.90 15.25
N GLN A 241 -4.01 -5.76 16.08
CA GLN A 241 -3.75 -7.19 16.05
C GLN A 241 -4.24 -7.77 14.72
N GLN A 242 -3.35 -8.45 14.02
CA GLN A 242 -3.70 -9.13 12.78
C GLN A 242 -4.64 -10.28 13.06
N ARG A 243 -5.84 -10.27 12.46
CA ARG A 243 -6.65 -11.49 12.35
C ARG A 243 -5.94 -12.46 11.40
N ARG A 244 -5.89 -13.73 11.80
CA ARG A 244 -5.21 -14.79 11.06
C ARG A 244 -6.15 -15.41 10.03
N SER A 245 -5.62 -15.77 8.88
CA SER A 245 -6.22 -16.76 7.98
C SER A 245 -6.19 -18.14 8.65
N CYS A 246 -7.05 -19.05 8.18
CA CYS A 246 -7.01 -20.45 8.57
C CYS A 246 -6.65 -21.31 7.35
N LEU A 247 -5.78 -22.30 7.58
CA LEU A 247 -5.60 -23.40 6.66
C LEU A 247 -6.82 -24.32 6.79
N LEU A 248 -7.60 -24.47 5.72
CA LEU A 248 -8.81 -25.31 5.71
C LEU A 248 -8.48 -26.77 5.41
N ASP A 249 -7.60 -26.99 4.43
CA ASP A 249 -7.11 -28.31 4.02
C ASP A 249 -5.71 -28.15 3.39
N LYS A 250 -5.03 -29.25 3.06
CA LYS A 250 -3.72 -29.22 2.38
C LYS A 250 -3.81 -28.40 1.09
N GLY A 251 -3.15 -27.24 1.12
CA GLY A 251 -3.07 -26.33 -0.03
C GLY A 251 -4.22 -25.32 -0.12
N ILE A 252 -5.23 -25.37 0.75
CA ILE A 252 -6.36 -24.41 0.76
C ILE A 252 -6.26 -23.47 1.96
N THR A 253 -6.06 -22.20 1.68
CA THR A 253 -6.10 -21.13 2.70
C THR A 253 -7.35 -20.31 2.52
N PHE A 254 -8.03 -20.00 3.64
CA PHE A 254 -9.22 -19.16 3.66
C PHE A 254 -9.04 -17.99 4.62
N ALA A 255 -9.47 -16.81 4.20
CA ALA A 255 -9.47 -15.62 5.02
C ALA A 255 -10.85 -14.97 5.01
N SER A 256 -11.34 -14.59 6.18
CA SER A 256 -12.58 -13.83 6.32
C SER A 256 -12.58 -13.02 7.61
N ARG A 257 -13.50 -12.06 7.72
CA ARG A 257 -13.68 -11.27 8.95
C ARG A 257 -14.35 -12.07 10.06
N LYS A 258 -15.26 -12.98 9.72
CA LYS A 258 -16.02 -13.81 10.68
C LYS A 258 -15.34 -15.16 10.88
N ALA A 259 -15.85 -15.97 11.81
CA ALA A 259 -15.39 -17.33 11.97
C ALA A 259 -15.74 -18.15 10.72
N VAL A 260 -14.77 -18.93 10.23
CA VAL A 260 -14.98 -19.78 9.06
C VAL A 260 -15.83 -20.98 9.46
N PRO A 261 -16.91 -21.30 8.72
CA PRO A 261 -17.73 -22.47 9.00
C PRO A 261 -16.92 -23.77 8.93
N ASN A 262 -17.20 -24.72 9.83
CA ASN A 262 -16.50 -26.01 9.84
C ASN A 262 -16.77 -26.84 8.56
N ASN A 263 -17.87 -26.56 7.86
CA ASN A 263 -18.30 -27.27 6.67
C ASN A 263 -17.78 -26.66 5.35
N THR A 264 -16.87 -25.67 5.39
CA THR A 264 -16.42 -24.96 4.18
C THR A 264 -15.72 -25.88 3.19
N VAL A 265 -14.96 -26.88 3.67
CA VAL A 265 -14.30 -27.86 2.80
C VAL A 265 -15.33 -28.74 2.09
N GLU A 266 -16.37 -29.19 2.79
CA GLU A 266 -17.46 -29.97 2.21
C GLU A 266 -18.25 -29.17 1.17
N LEU A 267 -18.48 -27.87 1.40
CA LEU A 267 -19.14 -26.99 0.42
C LEU A 267 -18.36 -26.95 -0.90
N LEU A 268 -17.03 -26.82 -0.85
CA LEU A 268 -16.17 -26.77 -2.04
C LEU A 268 -16.20 -28.07 -2.87
N GLN A 269 -16.60 -29.18 -2.26
CA GLN A 269 -16.68 -30.50 -2.91
C GLN A 269 -18.07 -30.80 -3.48
N GLN A 270 -19.06 -29.96 -3.22
CA GLN A 270 -20.43 -30.13 -3.74
C GLN A 270 -20.54 -29.67 -5.21
N SER A 271 -21.68 -29.98 -5.83
CA SER A 271 -21.99 -29.45 -7.16
C SER A 271 -22.10 -27.92 -7.11
N TYR A 272 -21.60 -27.27 -8.16
CA TYR A 272 -21.61 -25.82 -8.29
C TYR A 272 -22.59 -25.36 -9.37
N GLN A 273 -22.92 -24.07 -9.34
CA GLN A 273 -23.65 -23.39 -10.40
C GLN A 273 -22.95 -22.07 -10.74
N ASP A 274 -22.85 -21.79 -12.03
CA ASP A 274 -22.21 -20.58 -12.55
C ASP A 274 -23.27 -19.58 -13.01
N GLN A 275 -23.04 -18.31 -12.70
CA GLN A 275 -23.86 -17.18 -13.14
C GLN A 275 -22.93 -16.13 -13.76
N GLU A 276 -23.09 -15.84 -15.05
CA GLU A 276 -22.35 -14.76 -15.71
C GLU A 276 -22.79 -13.39 -15.15
N VAL A 277 -21.81 -12.50 -14.95
CA VAL A 277 -22.03 -11.09 -14.65
C VAL A 277 -21.87 -10.32 -15.96
N SER A 278 -22.80 -9.41 -16.26
CA SER A 278 -22.78 -8.67 -17.54
C SER A 278 -21.74 -7.54 -17.59
N ILE A 279 -20.77 -7.55 -16.68
CA ILE A 279 -19.72 -6.54 -16.52
C ILE A 279 -18.40 -7.12 -17.02
N GLN A 280 -17.75 -6.38 -17.92
CA GLN A 280 -16.38 -6.64 -18.36
C GLN A 280 -15.41 -5.84 -17.50
N THR A 281 -14.31 -6.48 -17.11
CA THR A 281 -13.29 -5.91 -16.24
C THR A 281 -11.89 -6.35 -16.69
N ASN A 282 -10.86 -5.64 -16.24
CA ASN A 282 -9.47 -6.12 -16.21
C ASN A 282 -8.98 -6.35 -14.77
N ILE A 283 -7.73 -6.80 -14.60
CA ILE A 283 -7.16 -7.14 -13.29
C ILE A 283 -7.01 -5.93 -12.34
N TYR A 284 -6.78 -4.72 -12.86
CA TYR A 284 -6.65 -3.51 -12.04
C TYR A 284 -8.00 -3.00 -11.54
N GLU A 285 -9.04 -3.16 -12.34
CA GLU A 285 -10.41 -2.87 -11.93
C GLU A 285 -10.91 -3.87 -10.88
N LEU A 286 -10.45 -5.13 -10.97
CA LEU A 286 -10.70 -6.14 -9.93
C LEU A 286 -10.08 -5.81 -8.58
N TRP A 287 -8.99 -5.05 -8.54
CA TRP A 287 -8.49 -4.50 -7.28
C TRP A 287 -9.48 -3.50 -6.67
N GLY A 288 -10.10 -2.66 -7.49
CA GLY A 288 -11.11 -1.72 -7.00
C GLY A 288 -12.38 -2.42 -6.49
N LEU A 289 -12.84 -3.44 -7.21
CA LEU A 289 -13.94 -4.30 -6.76
C LEU A 289 -13.60 -5.05 -5.47
N HIS A 290 -12.36 -5.52 -5.32
CA HIS A 290 -11.86 -6.17 -4.10
C HIS A 290 -12.00 -5.26 -2.87
N ILE A 291 -11.52 -4.02 -2.97
CA ILE A 291 -11.64 -3.04 -1.89
C ILE A 291 -13.11 -2.69 -1.61
N TRP A 292 -13.92 -2.51 -2.65
CA TRP A 292 -15.36 -2.24 -2.53
C TRP A 292 -16.08 -3.32 -1.73
N LEU A 293 -15.88 -4.59 -2.08
CA LEU A 293 -16.47 -5.72 -1.37
C LEU A 293 -16.00 -5.76 0.10
N ILE A 294 -14.71 -5.57 0.36
CA ILE A 294 -14.20 -5.63 1.74
C ILE A 294 -14.81 -4.54 2.65
N LEU A 295 -15.10 -3.36 2.10
CA LEU A 295 -15.66 -2.24 2.85
C LEU A 295 -17.16 -2.40 3.12
N GLN A 296 -17.91 -3.04 2.22
CA GLN A 296 -19.36 -3.17 2.33
C GLN A 296 -19.82 -4.50 2.88
N GLU A 297 -19.08 -5.57 2.62
CA GLU A 297 -19.57 -6.93 2.80
C GLU A 297 -19.00 -7.57 4.07
N PRO A 298 -19.79 -7.69 5.16
CA PRO A 298 -19.32 -8.33 6.39
C PRO A 298 -19.04 -9.83 6.19
N ASP A 299 -19.64 -10.42 5.15
CA ASP A 299 -19.51 -11.82 4.73
C ASP A 299 -18.45 -12.01 3.63
N TYR A 300 -17.57 -11.02 3.42
CA TYR A 300 -16.45 -11.14 2.51
C TYR A 300 -15.47 -12.25 2.92
N CYS A 301 -15.01 -13.01 1.91
CA CYS A 301 -13.95 -14.01 2.05
C CYS A 301 -12.99 -14.05 0.86
N GLU A 302 -11.79 -14.55 1.15
CA GLU A 302 -10.75 -14.91 0.18
C GLU A 302 -10.39 -16.37 0.31
N ILE A 303 -10.07 -16.97 -0.83
CA ILE A 303 -9.56 -18.33 -0.91
C ILE A 303 -8.31 -18.38 -1.79
N GLN A 304 -7.35 -19.18 -1.35
CA GLN A 304 -6.14 -19.49 -2.09
C GLN A 304 -5.94 -20.98 -2.20
N LYS A 305 -5.40 -21.38 -3.35
CA LYS A 305 -5.08 -22.76 -3.70
C LYS A 305 -3.62 -22.83 -4.13
N LYS A 306 -2.79 -23.49 -3.30
CA LYS A 306 -1.38 -23.76 -3.56
C LYS A 306 -1.14 -25.26 -3.59
N ASP A 307 -0.59 -25.78 -4.69
CA ASP A 307 -0.27 -27.20 -4.86
C ASP A 307 -1.42 -28.17 -4.52
N ALA A 308 -2.67 -27.72 -4.66
CA ALA A 308 -3.83 -28.49 -4.22
C ALA A 308 -4.11 -29.67 -5.16
N SER A 309 -4.58 -30.78 -4.58
CA SER A 309 -4.92 -32.01 -5.30
C SER A 309 -5.97 -31.79 -6.40
N GLN A 310 -6.08 -32.75 -7.34
CA GLN A 310 -7.14 -32.77 -8.38
C GLN A 310 -8.56 -32.59 -7.82
N GLN A 311 -8.74 -32.86 -6.52
CA GLN A 311 -9.99 -32.68 -5.77
C GLN A 311 -10.54 -31.24 -5.80
N TYR A 312 -9.69 -30.23 -6.06
CA TYR A 312 -10.08 -28.82 -6.09
C TYR A 312 -9.91 -28.17 -7.48
N GLU A 313 -9.96 -28.96 -8.55
CA GLU A 313 -9.94 -28.45 -9.95
C GLU A 313 -11.12 -27.53 -10.26
N THR A 314 -12.22 -27.65 -9.53
CA THR A 314 -13.45 -26.84 -9.71
C THR A 314 -13.40 -25.49 -8.99
N LEU A 315 -12.33 -25.20 -8.22
CA LEU A 315 -12.19 -23.89 -7.58
C LEU A 315 -12.04 -22.79 -8.65
N PRO A 316 -12.86 -21.74 -8.58
CA PRO A 316 -12.79 -20.65 -9.56
C PRO A 316 -11.47 -19.89 -9.43
N LEU A 317 -10.80 -19.68 -10.56
CA LEU A 317 -9.60 -18.85 -10.65
C LEU A 317 -9.96 -17.40 -11.00
N LEU A 318 -9.75 -16.47 -10.06
CA LEU A 318 -9.82 -15.04 -10.38
C LEU A 318 -8.46 -14.51 -10.83
N GLY A 319 -7.37 -14.99 -10.22
CA GLY A 319 -6.03 -14.76 -10.72
C GLY A 319 -4.95 -15.58 -10.03
N GLN A 320 -3.72 -15.45 -10.52
CA GLN A 320 -2.58 -16.25 -10.07
C GLN A 320 -1.48 -15.33 -9.54
N GLN A 321 -0.86 -15.74 -8.44
CA GLN A 321 0.24 -15.04 -7.79
C GLN A 321 1.58 -15.39 -8.42
N SER A 322 2.62 -14.67 -8.02
CA SER A 322 3.98 -14.81 -8.55
C SER A 322 4.58 -16.21 -8.32
N ASP A 323 4.19 -16.88 -7.24
CA ASP A 323 4.62 -18.23 -6.89
C ASP A 323 3.75 -19.35 -7.49
N GLY A 324 2.79 -18.99 -8.34
CA GLY A 324 1.83 -19.91 -8.97
C GLY A 324 0.56 -20.17 -8.16
N THR A 325 0.44 -19.62 -6.94
CA THR A 325 -0.77 -19.75 -6.12
C THR A 325 -1.99 -19.15 -6.83
N GLU A 326 -3.05 -19.94 -6.94
CA GLU A 326 -4.31 -19.52 -7.53
C GLU A 326 -5.22 -18.93 -6.45
N ALA A 327 -5.95 -17.87 -6.78
CA ALA A 327 -6.79 -17.19 -5.80
C ALA A 327 -8.11 -16.65 -6.36
N SER A 328 -9.06 -16.50 -5.44
CA SER A 328 -10.38 -15.92 -5.69
C SER A 328 -10.92 -15.26 -4.42
N TYR A 329 -11.93 -14.42 -4.57
CA TYR A 329 -12.66 -13.80 -3.47
C TYR A 329 -14.16 -13.74 -3.78
N GLY A 330 -14.95 -13.51 -2.74
CA GLY A 330 -16.40 -13.45 -2.84
C GLY A 330 -17.04 -13.41 -1.46
N LEU A 331 -18.19 -14.07 -1.32
CA LEU A 331 -18.99 -14.08 -0.09
C LEU A 331 -19.21 -15.50 0.43
N PHE A 332 -19.39 -15.64 1.75
CA PHE A 332 -19.71 -16.91 2.38
C PHE A 332 -20.86 -16.79 3.38
N SER A 333 -21.55 -17.90 3.63
CA SER A 333 -22.52 -18.06 4.71
C SER A 333 -22.29 -19.42 5.41
N GLN A 334 -23.16 -19.78 6.35
CA GLN A 334 -23.09 -21.10 7.01
C GLN A 334 -23.41 -22.26 6.05
N ILE A 335 -24.13 -21.99 4.95
CA ILE A 335 -24.67 -23.03 4.06
C ILE A 335 -24.32 -22.81 2.57
N GLY A 336 -23.47 -21.83 2.27
CA GLY A 336 -23.09 -21.53 0.90
C GLY A 336 -21.81 -20.70 0.79
N LEU A 337 -21.25 -20.72 -0.41
CA LEU A 337 -20.06 -19.96 -0.80
C LEU A 337 -20.23 -19.49 -2.24
N SER A 338 -20.02 -18.20 -2.50
CA SER A 338 -20.09 -17.61 -3.85
C SER A 338 -18.79 -16.90 -4.15
N LEU A 339 -18.05 -17.38 -5.14
CA LEU A 339 -16.70 -16.94 -5.48
C LEU A 339 -16.63 -16.39 -6.90
N LEU A 340 -15.77 -15.40 -7.12
CA LEU A 340 -15.55 -14.84 -8.44
C LEU A 340 -14.57 -15.65 -9.27
N TYR A 341 -14.90 -15.78 -10.52
CA TYR A 341 -14.11 -16.38 -11.57
C TYR A 341 -14.01 -15.41 -12.74
N ARG A 342 -12.88 -15.42 -13.46
CA ARG A 342 -12.76 -14.70 -14.72
C ARG A 342 -12.69 -15.68 -15.89
N GLN A 343 -13.51 -15.45 -16.91
CA GLN A 343 -13.45 -16.16 -18.17
C GLN A 343 -12.91 -15.23 -19.26
N PRO A 344 -11.76 -15.55 -19.87
CA PRO A 344 -11.26 -14.80 -21.03
C PRO A 344 -12.33 -14.71 -22.12
N ILE A 345 -12.39 -13.56 -22.81
CA ILE A 345 -13.38 -13.36 -23.89
C ILE A 345 -13.01 -14.19 -25.13
N ASP A 346 -11.72 -14.45 -25.36
CA ASP A 346 -11.23 -15.30 -26.45
C ASP A 346 -10.00 -16.14 -26.01
N ASP A 347 -9.96 -17.42 -26.39
CA ASP A 347 -8.80 -18.30 -26.11
C ASP A 347 -7.62 -18.02 -27.07
N THR A 348 -7.86 -17.27 -28.15
CA THR A 348 -6.90 -17.02 -29.24
C THR A 348 -6.16 -15.68 -29.15
N GLU A 349 -6.69 -14.69 -28.43
CA GLU A 349 -6.01 -13.38 -28.25
C GLU A 349 -5.10 -13.41 -27.02
N LEU A 350 -4.04 -14.22 -27.08
CA LEU A 350 -3.03 -14.32 -26.03
C LEU A 350 -2.03 -13.13 -26.03
N GLU A 351 -2.08 -12.28 -27.06
CA GLU A 351 -1.24 -11.08 -27.20
C GLU A 351 -2.07 -9.94 -27.83
N GLY A 352 -2.46 -8.94 -27.03
CA GLY A 352 -2.97 -7.68 -27.54
C GLY A 352 -1.82 -6.68 -27.75
N THR A 353 -1.91 -5.82 -28.75
CA THR A 353 -1.01 -4.66 -28.89
C THR A 353 -1.82 -3.37 -28.87
N GLU A 354 -1.38 -2.40 -28.08
CA GLU A 354 -1.92 -1.04 -28.09
C GLU A 354 -0.89 -0.09 -28.70
N ALA A 355 -1.32 0.72 -29.67
CA ALA A 355 -0.50 1.77 -30.25
C ALA A 355 -0.48 2.97 -29.30
N THR A 356 0.68 3.27 -28.71
CA THR A 356 0.88 4.43 -27.83
C THR A 356 1.90 5.39 -28.43
N VAL A 357 1.73 6.68 -28.20
CA VAL A 357 2.66 7.70 -28.69
C VAL A 357 3.66 8.02 -27.58
N ASN A 358 4.96 7.86 -27.84
CA ASN A 358 5.98 8.17 -26.85
C ASN A 358 6.18 9.68 -26.70
N SER A 359 7.02 10.08 -25.74
CA SER A 359 7.37 11.49 -25.48
C SER A 359 8.07 12.19 -26.66
N LEU A 360 8.43 11.47 -27.72
CA LEU A 360 9.03 11.97 -28.96
C LEU A 360 8.05 12.00 -30.14
N GLY A 361 6.79 11.61 -29.95
CA GLY A 361 5.77 11.59 -30.99
C GLY A 361 5.75 10.32 -31.86
N GLU A 362 6.50 9.28 -31.51
CA GLU A 362 6.55 8.02 -32.25
C GLU A 362 5.46 7.05 -31.79
N VAL A 363 4.80 6.38 -32.73
CA VAL A 363 3.84 5.31 -32.42
C VAL A 363 4.62 4.04 -32.08
N ILE A 364 4.51 3.59 -30.84
CA ILE A 364 5.07 2.33 -30.36
C ILE A 364 3.93 1.35 -30.09
N GLU A 365 4.02 0.15 -30.64
CA GLU A 365 3.17 -0.97 -30.25
C GLU A 365 3.63 -1.51 -28.90
N LYS A 366 2.79 -1.33 -27.88
CA LYS A 366 3.00 -1.90 -26.55
C LYS A 366 2.20 -3.19 -26.45
N LYS A 367 2.88 -4.32 -26.17
CA LYS A 367 2.19 -5.56 -25.81
C LYS A 367 1.38 -5.32 -24.53
N ILE A 368 0.08 -5.56 -24.61
CA ILE A 368 -0.84 -5.56 -23.48
C ILE A 368 -0.59 -6.88 -22.73
N PRO A 369 -0.18 -6.84 -21.44
CA PRO A 369 -0.10 -8.03 -20.62
C PRO A 369 -1.42 -8.82 -20.65
N ARG A 370 -1.36 -10.15 -20.68
CA ARG A 370 -2.55 -11.04 -20.64
C ARG A 370 -3.56 -10.69 -19.54
N TRP A 371 -3.08 -10.13 -18.43
CA TRP A 371 -3.90 -9.76 -17.27
C TRP A 371 -4.68 -8.46 -17.47
N ASP A 372 -4.29 -7.66 -18.45
CA ASP A 372 -4.90 -6.37 -18.81
C ASP A 372 -5.98 -6.55 -19.89
N LEU A 373 -6.08 -7.75 -20.48
CA LEU A 373 -7.13 -8.10 -21.43
C LEU A 373 -8.50 -8.16 -20.72
N PRO A 374 -9.58 -7.65 -21.35
CA PRO A 374 -10.92 -7.74 -20.79
C PRO A 374 -11.34 -9.19 -20.56
N ALA A 375 -11.90 -9.46 -19.38
CA ALA A 375 -12.47 -10.75 -19.02
C ALA A 375 -13.91 -10.59 -18.56
N ARG A 376 -14.72 -11.63 -18.81
CA ARG A 376 -16.07 -11.74 -18.25
C ARG A 376 -15.98 -12.24 -16.82
N LEU A 377 -16.73 -11.64 -15.91
CA LEU A 377 -16.88 -12.15 -14.56
C LEU A 377 -17.99 -13.19 -14.49
N VAL A 378 -17.73 -14.22 -13.69
CA VAL A 378 -18.67 -15.29 -13.40
C VAL A 378 -18.67 -15.49 -11.89
N ILE A 379 -19.86 -15.61 -11.32
CA ILE A 379 -20.04 -16.01 -9.93
C ILE A 379 -20.25 -17.53 -9.93
N ARG A 380 -19.31 -18.25 -9.31
CA ARG A 380 -19.45 -19.68 -9.05
C ARG A 380 -19.96 -19.89 -7.64
N ARG A 381 -21.07 -20.60 -7.52
CA ARG A 381 -21.76 -20.85 -6.27
C ARG A 381 -21.65 -22.31 -5.86
N PHE A 382 -21.37 -22.53 -4.58
CA PHE A 382 -21.36 -23.82 -3.90
C PHE A 382 -22.41 -23.83 -2.78
N GLY A 383 -23.02 -24.99 -2.54
CA GLY A 383 -24.05 -25.16 -1.52
C GLY A 383 -25.45 -24.70 -1.93
N HIS A 384 -26.29 -24.39 -0.94
CA HIS A 384 -27.74 -24.18 -1.15
C HIS A 384 -28.18 -22.72 -1.01
N ASP A 385 -27.27 -21.81 -0.70
CA ASP A 385 -27.57 -20.40 -0.51
C ASP A 385 -27.72 -19.69 -1.87
N ASN A 386 -28.95 -19.60 -2.38
CA ASN A 386 -29.24 -18.87 -3.62
C ASN A 386 -29.13 -17.35 -3.43
N GLU A 387 -29.38 -16.86 -2.21
CA GLU A 387 -29.42 -15.42 -1.91
C GLU A 387 -28.00 -14.84 -1.93
N LEU A 388 -27.00 -15.59 -1.47
CA LEU A 388 -25.60 -15.17 -1.42
C LEU A 388 -25.03 -14.79 -2.81
N ALA A 389 -25.30 -15.61 -3.83
CA ALA A 389 -24.83 -15.33 -5.19
C ALA A 389 -25.57 -14.13 -5.82
N GLN A 390 -26.87 -14.02 -5.56
CA GLN A 390 -27.67 -12.88 -6.03
C GLN A 390 -27.24 -11.57 -5.36
N HIS A 391 -26.88 -11.62 -4.08
CA HIS A 391 -26.35 -10.48 -3.34
C HIS A 391 -24.98 -10.07 -3.89
N LEU A 392 -24.05 -11.01 -4.09
CA LEU A 392 -22.76 -10.72 -4.73
C LEU A 392 -22.93 -10.10 -6.13
N TYR A 393 -23.86 -10.63 -6.93
CA TYR A 393 -24.20 -10.06 -8.25
C TYR A 393 -24.67 -8.59 -8.12
N GLN A 394 -25.59 -8.31 -7.20
CA GLN A 394 -26.09 -6.96 -6.95
C GLN A 394 -24.99 -6.01 -6.47
N THR A 395 -24.10 -6.46 -5.59
CA THR A 395 -22.99 -5.63 -5.09
C THR A 395 -21.98 -5.28 -6.19
N ILE A 396 -21.71 -6.19 -7.12
CA ILE A 396 -20.84 -5.93 -8.29
C ILE A 396 -21.49 -4.91 -9.24
N HIS A 397 -22.80 -5.04 -9.47
CA HIS A 397 -23.54 -4.06 -10.26
C HIS A 397 -23.58 -2.69 -9.59
N ALA A 398 -23.77 -2.63 -8.27
CA ALA A 398 -23.71 -1.39 -7.52
C ALA A 398 -22.33 -0.72 -7.61
N TRP A 399 -21.24 -1.50 -7.64
CA TRP A 399 -19.88 -0.99 -7.87
C TRP A 399 -19.72 -0.38 -9.28
N ASP A 400 -20.25 -1.04 -10.30
CA ASP A 400 -20.20 -0.55 -11.69
C ASP A 400 -21.05 0.72 -11.88
N GLU A 401 -22.29 0.72 -11.35
CA GLU A 401 -23.19 1.89 -11.34
C GLU A 401 -22.62 3.06 -10.55
N ALA A 402 -21.83 2.77 -9.51
CA ALA A 402 -21.06 3.76 -8.76
C ALA A 402 -19.92 4.40 -9.56
N GLY A 403 -19.64 3.95 -10.78
CA GLY A 403 -18.52 4.46 -11.60
C GLY A 403 -17.19 3.79 -11.28
N ARG A 404 -17.22 2.57 -10.74
CA ARG A 404 -16.04 1.75 -10.39
C ARG A 404 -15.03 2.50 -9.52
N PRO A 405 -15.40 2.92 -8.30
CA PRO A 405 -14.46 3.57 -7.38
C PRO A 405 -13.22 2.70 -7.15
N PHE A 406 -12.14 3.31 -6.66
CA PHE A 406 -10.81 2.69 -6.47
C PHE A 406 -10.12 2.31 -7.80
N GLN A 407 -10.11 3.21 -8.78
CA GLN A 407 -9.43 2.96 -10.06
C GLN A 407 -7.92 3.11 -9.94
N TRP A 408 -7.18 2.07 -10.31
CA TRP A 408 -5.74 2.10 -10.40
C TRP A 408 -5.29 2.52 -11.80
N ASN A 409 -4.58 3.65 -11.87
CA ASN A 409 -3.92 4.13 -13.08
C ASN A 409 -2.40 3.95 -12.99
N TYR A 410 -1.81 3.38 -14.05
CA TYR A 410 -0.37 3.14 -14.13
C TYR A 410 0.45 4.44 -13.97
N PRO A 411 1.61 4.42 -13.27
CA PRO A 411 2.21 3.26 -12.64
C PRO A 411 1.61 2.90 -11.27
N MET A 412 1.04 3.85 -10.52
CA MET A 412 0.67 3.61 -9.11
C MET A 412 -0.47 4.48 -8.57
N ALA A 413 -1.10 5.33 -9.38
CA ALA A 413 -2.05 6.35 -8.89
C ALA A 413 -3.43 5.75 -8.67
N ILE A 414 -4.05 6.07 -7.54
CA ILE A 414 -5.43 5.66 -7.24
C ILE A 414 -6.33 6.88 -7.35
N ASN A 415 -7.35 6.80 -8.21
CA ASN A 415 -8.28 7.89 -8.49
C ASN A 415 -9.74 7.49 -8.19
N ASN A 416 -10.66 8.45 -8.32
CA ASN A 416 -12.10 8.29 -8.07
C ASN A 416 -12.40 7.81 -6.65
N LEU A 417 -11.63 8.31 -5.69
CA LEU A 417 -11.83 8.11 -4.26
C LEU A 417 -11.27 9.32 -3.52
N THR A 418 -12.08 9.90 -2.65
CA THR A 418 -11.62 10.82 -1.61
C THR A 418 -11.84 10.17 -0.25
N ILE A 419 -10.84 10.27 0.62
CA ILE A 419 -10.89 9.76 1.99
C ILE A 419 -10.88 10.95 2.94
N HIS A 420 -11.88 11.01 3.81
CA HIS A 420 -11.93 11.92 4.93
C HIS A 420 -11.70 11.14 6.24
N ALA A 421 -10.93 11.70 7.15
CA ALA A 421 -10.73 11.16 8.49
C ALA A 421 -11.16 12.19 9.54
N TYR A 422 -12.28 11.91 10.20
CA TYR A 422 -12.87 12.72 11.24
C TYR A 422 -12.51 12.19 12.65
N PRO A 423 -12.57 13.02 13.70
CA PRO A 423 -12.67 12.53 15.07
C PRO A 423 -13.79 11.47 15.22
N THR A 424 -13.58 10.45 16.05
CA THR A 424 -14.53 9.35 16.25
C THR A 424 -15.88 9.77 16.83
N ASP A 425 -15.92 10.89 17.55
CA ASP A 425 -17.11 11.48 18.18
C ASP A 425 -17.83 12.51 17.28
N THR A 426 -17.37 12.69 16.04
CA THR A 426 -17.99 13.61 15.08
C THR A 426 -19.38 13.11 14.69
N PRO A 427 -20.46 13.88 14.92
CA PRO A 427 -21.77 13.55 14.38
C PRO A 427 -21.72 13.58 12.85
N TYR A 428 -21.98 12.44 12.21
CA TYR A 428 -21.90 12.32 10.76
C TYR A 428 -23.12 11.58 10.20
N ALA A 429 -23.70 12.12 9.12
CA ALA A 429 -24.82 11.50 8.41
C ALA A 429 -24.34 11.06 7.04
N ILE A 430 -24.44 9.75 6.77
CA ILE A 430 -23.96 9.15 5.52
C ILE A 430 -24.74 9.66 4.30
N GLY A 431 -24.01 10.08 3.27
CA GLY A 431 -24.52 10.50 1.97
C GLY A 431 -24.67 9.36 0.96
N PRO A 432 -25.25 9.65 -0.23
CA PRO A 432 -25.60 8.64 -1.24
C PRO A 432 -24.42 8.00 -1.99
N ARG A 433 -23.19 8.49 -1.80
CA ARG A 433 -21.96 7.93 -2.41
C ARG A 433 -20.83 7.91 -1.40
N GLU A 434 -21.17 7.45 -0.21
CA GLU A 434 -20.24 7.39 0.92
C GLU A 434 -20.23 6.02 1.54
N LEU A 435 -19.06 5.57 1.98
CA LEU A 435 -18.90 4.46 2.91
C LEU A 435 -18.25 4.96 4.18
N ILE A 436 -18.69 4.41 5.31
CA ILE A 436 -18.15 4.75 6.62
C ILE A 436 -17.41 3.55 7.19
N SER A 437 -16.20 3.79 7.71
CA SER A 437 -15.48 2.82 8.53
C SER A 437 -15.07 3.45 9.84
N LEU A 438 -15.74 3.07 10.92
CA LEU A 438 -15.34 3.45 12.27
C LEU A 438 -14.08 2.67 12.68
N ARG A 439 -13.06 3.40 13.10
CA ARG A 439 -11.79 2.86 13.60
C ARG A 439 -11.59 3.32 15.06
N LYS A 440 -10.48 2.91 15.68
CA LYS A 440 -10.18 3.23 17.08
C LYS A 440 -9.94 4.73 17.29
N GLY A 441 -9.27 5.37 16.33
CA GLY A 441 -8.81 6.75 16.38
C GLY A 441 -9.54 7.70 15.43
N SER A 442 -10.25 7.16 14.44
CA SER A 442 -10.93 7.98 13.42
C SER A 442 -12.26 7.40 12.95
N LEU A 443 -13.13 8.29 12.51
CA LEU A 443 -14.27 7.99 11.64
C LEU A 443 -13.81 8.22 10.20
N MET A 444 -13.62 7.15 9.43
CA MET A 444 -13.23 7.24 8.03
C MET A 444 -14.47 7.33 7.15
N VAL A 445 -14.47 8.28 6.22
CA VAL A 445 -15.49 8.41 5.18
C VAL A 445 -14.81 8.30 3.81
N PHE A 446 -15.30 7.40 2.98
CA PHE A 446 -14.83 7.15 1.63
C PHE A 446 -15.89 7.67 0.66
N THR A 447 -15.53 8.58 -0.25
CA THR A 447 -16.46 9.22 -1.18
C THR A 447 -16.01 9.05 -2.64
N TRP A 448 -16.94 8.90 -3.58
CA TRP A 448 -16.64 8.73 -5.02
C TRP A 448 -17.69 9.36 -5.94
#